data_AF-A0AAU6ENR1-F1
#
_entry.id   AF-A0AAU6ENR1-F1
#
_cell.length_a   1.000
_cell.length_b   1.000
_cell.length_c   1.000
_cell.angle_alpha   90.00
_cell.angle_beta   90.00
_cell.angle_gamma   90.00
#
_symmetry.space_group_name_H-M   'P 1'
#
loop_
_entity.id
_entity.type
_entity.pdbx_description
1 polymer ?
#
loop_
_entity_poly.entity_id
_entity_poly.type
_entity_poly.pdbx_seq_one_letter_code
_entity_poly.pdbx_strand_id
1 'polypeptide(L)'
;MTDEGPGPERDETRMERADRNFVELLQELRVVQTGVQFLFAFLLTLAFTTRFPELDSFERGTYVTTLLLTVVAAGLFTAPAALHRALFGQGAKERIVTVSSRLAGTGMAVLALALAGAVLLVVDVVHGMPEGIAAGAGTLLVCGGLWALLPWLVGRGLSETRNRPPG
;
A
#
# COMPACT_ATOMS: atom_id res chain seq x y z
N MET A 1 31.58 10.38 36.56
CA MET A 1 30.57 9.32 36.38
C MET A 1 29.22 9.97 36.55
N THR A 2 28.72 10.60 35.48
CA THR A 2 27.35 11.08 35.38
C THR A 2 26.50 9.93 34.89
N ASP A 3 25.53 9.56 35.71
CA ASP A 3 24.48 8.61 35.40
C ASP A 3 23.56 9.25 34.34
N GLU A 4 23.81 8.96 33.06
CA GLU A 4 22.89 9.29 31.97
C GLU A 4 21.74 8.28 31.99
N GLY A 5 20.76 8.52 32.86
CA GLY A 5 19.46 7.87 32.79
C GLY A 5 18.73 8.24 31.49
N PRO A 6 17.95 7.32 30.89
CA PRO A 6 17.40 7.48 29.54
C PRO A 6 16.45 8.69 29.46
N GLY A 7 16.59 9.43 28.37
CA GLY A 7 15.91 10.70 28.06
C GLY A 7 14.36 10.62 27.93
N PRO A 8 13.74 11.75 27.57
CA PRO A 8 12.38 12.13 27.94
C PRO A 8 11.29 11.44 27.11
N GLU A 9 11.01 10.16 27.36
CA GLU A 9 9.84 9.47 26.77
C GLU A 9 8.55 9.60 27.63
N ARG A 10 8.57 10.34 28.75
CA ARG A 10 7.54 10.21 29.79
C ARG A 10 6.40 11.23 29.84
N ASP A 11 6.37 12.26 28.99
CA ASP A 11 5.28 13.28 29.00
C ASP A 11 4.63 13.55 27.63
N GLU A 12 4.59 12.56 26.73
CA GLU A 12 3.94 12.73 25.42
C GLU A 12 2.41 12.58 25.54
N THR A 13 1.66 13.64 25.20
CA THR A 13 0.19 13.62 25.20
C THR A 13 -0.34 12.63 24.16
N ARG A 14 -1.57 12.11 24.33
CA ARG A 14 -2.20 11.23 23.31
C ARG A 14 -2.26 11.90 21.93
N MET A 15 -2.39 13.22 21.91
CA MET A 15 -2.46 14.01 20.68
C MET A 15 -1.11 14.13 19.97
N GLU A 16 -0.01 14.25 20.71
CA GLU A 16 1.36 14.27 20.15
C GLU A 16 1.73 12.89 19.60
N ARG A 17 1.43 11.82 20.34
CA ARG A 17 1.63 10.43 19.85
C ARG A 17 0.87 10.14 18.56
N ALA A 18 -0.39 10.59 18.45
CA ALA A 18 -1.18 10.42 17.24
C ALA A 18 -0.59 11.19 16.04
N ASP A 19 -0.04 12.38 16.29
CA ASP A 19 0.63 13.21 15.28
C ASP A 19 1.91 12.52 14.77
N ARG A 20 2.73 12.04 15.71
CA ARG A 20 3.97 11.31 15.39
C ARG A 20 3.70 10.05 14.56
N ASN A 21 2.77 9.19 15.01
CA ASN A 21 2.38 7.99 14.27
C ASN A 21 1.84 8.33 12.88
N PHE A 22 1.13 9.45 12.74
CA PHE A 22 0.62 9.90 11.45
C PHE A 22 1.75 10.34 10.51
N VAL A 23 2.75 11.08 11.01
CA VAL A 23 3.92 11.49 10.24
C VAL A 23 4.72 10.26 9.78
N GLU A 24 4.92 9.28 10.65
CA GLU A 24 5.57 8.00 10.32
C GLU A 24 4.80 7.27 9.21
N LEU A 25 3.47 7.15 9.33
CA LEU A 25 2.61 6.57 8.29
C LEU A 25 2.75 7.31 6.94
N LEU A 26 2.78 8.64 6.94
CA LEU A 26 2.95 9.42 5.71
C LEU A 26 4.33 9.20 5.06
N GLN A 27 5.37 8.97 5.86
CA GLN A 27 6.69 8.64 5.34
C GLN A 27 6.70 7.25 4.69
N GLU A 28 6.11 6.26 5.34
CA GLU A 28 5.95 4.91 4.78
C GLU A 28 5.14 4.93 3.48
N LEU A 29 4.01 5.65 3.48
CA LEU A 29 3.18 5.81 2.29
C LEU A 29 3.90 6.50 1.14
N ARG A 30 4.80 7.44 1.43
CA ARG A 30 5.60 8.10 0.40
C ARG A 30 6.54 7.12 -0.31
N VAL A 31 7.09 6.14 0.41
CA VAL A 31 7.90 5.07 -0.19
C VAL A 31 7.05 4.29 -1.20
N VAL A 32 5.85 3.86 -0.79
CA VAL A 32 4.93 3.12 -1.67
C VAL A 32 4.46 3.97 -2.86
N GLN A 33 4.21 5.26 -2.65
CA GLN A 33 3.72 6.19 -3.65
C GLN A 33 4.64 6.31 -4.87
N THR A 34 5.96 6.24 -4.67
CA THR A 34 6.90 6.26 -5.80
C THR A 34 6.71 5.03 -6.71
N GLY A 35 6.52 3.85 -6.14
CA GLY A 35 6.21 2.63 -6.91
C GLY A 35 4.93 2.76 -7.74
N VAL A 36 3.88 3.36 -7.18
CA VAL A 36 2.62 3.62 -7.91
C VAL A 36 2.83 4.57 -9.09
N GLN A 37 3.64 5.62 -8.91
CA GLN A 37 3.95 6.56 -9.98
C GLN A 37 4.71 5.91 -11.13
N PHE A 38 5.69 5.05 -10.82
CA PHE A 38 6.40 4.28 -11.85
C PHE A 38 5.46 3.36 -12.63
N LEU A 39 4.60 2.62 -11.92
CA LEU A 39 3.60 1.77 -12.54
C LEU A 39 2.67 2.58 -13.45
N PHE A 40 2.16 3.71 -12.96
CA PHE A 40 1.28 4.59 -13.72
C PHE A 40 1.96 5.12 -14.99
N ALA A 41 3.19 5.63 -14.88
CA ALA A 41 3.94 6.15 -16.01
C ALA A 41 4.26 5.08 -17.04
N PHE A 42 4.59 3.86 -16.60
CA PHE A 42 4.84 2.73 -17.48
C PHE A 42 3.58 2.35 -18.26
N LEU A 43 2.44 2.21 -17.57
CA LEU A 43 1.16 1.94 -18.23
C LEU A 43 0.78 3.06 -19.19
N LEU A 44 0.95 4.32 -18.81
CA LEU A 44 0.67 5.45 -19.69
C LEU A 44 1.54 5.42 -20.96
N THR A 45 2.82 5.08 -20.80
CA THR A 45 3.75 4.93 -21.94
C THR A 45 3.32 3.80 -22.87
N LEU A 46 2.87 2.65 -22.34
CA LEU A 46 2.40 1.52 -23.14
C LEU A 46 1.30 1.90 -24.12
N ALA A 47 0.36 2.78 -23.74
CA ALA A 47 -0.73 3.23 -24.62
C ALA A 47 -0.26 3.97 -25.88
N PHE A 48 0.92 4.58 -25.85
CA PHE A 48 1.48 5.33 -26.97
C PHE A 48 2.51 4.52 -27.78
N THR A 49 2.73 3.26 -27.42
CA THR A 49 3.61 2.38 -28.18
C THR A 49 2.92 1.90 -29.46
N THR A 50 3.71 1.63 -30.51
CA THR A 50 3.20 1.10 -31.79
C THR A 50 2.55 -0.28 -31.66
N ARG A 51 2.84 -1.01 -30.57
CA ARG A 51 2.27 -2.32 -30.25
C ARG A 51 0.88 -2.24 -29.66
N PHE A 52 0.47 -1.10 -29.08
CA PHE A 52 -0.82 -0.96 -28.40
C PHE A 52 -2.05 -1.25 -29.30
N PRO A 53 -2.09 -0.81 -30.57
CA PRO A 53 -3.21 -1.15 -31.48
C PRO A 53 -3.33 -2.65 -31.79
N GLU A 54 -2.23 -3.40 -31.64
CA GLU A 54 -2.16 -4.83 -31.93
C GLU A 54 -2.65 -5.70 -30.76
N LEU A 55 -2.86 -5.11 -29.58
CA LEU A 55 -3.41 -5.82 -28.42
C LEU A 55 -4.81 -6.34 -28.71
N ASP A 56 -5.17 -7.51 -28.19
CA ASP A 56 -6.53 -8.01 -28.33
C ASP A 56 -7.52 -7.23 -27.42
N SER A 57 -8.79 -7.64 -27.41
CA SER A 57 -9.81 -6.96 -26.58
C SER A 57 -9.63 -7.21 -25.09
N PHE A 58 -9.11 -8.38 -24.71
CA PHE A 58 -8.88 -8.77 -23.33
C PHE A 58 -7.67 -8.03 -22.73
N GLU A 59 -6.57 -7.96 -23.47
CA GLU A 59 -5.35 -7.22 -23.11
C GLU A 59 -5.67 -5.72 -22.94
N ARG A 60 -6.44 -5.12 -23.86
CA ARG A 60 -6.88 -3.73 -23.74
C ARG A 60 -7.78 -3.50 -22.51
N GLY A 61 -8.71 -4.41 -22.25
CA GLY A 61 -9.58 -4.35 -21.06
C GLY A 61 -8.79 -4.45 -19.76
N THR A 62 -7.85 -5.38 -19.71
CA THR A 62 -6.92 -5.58 -18.58
C THR A 62 -6.05 -4.34 -18.38
N TYR A 63 -5.50 -3.78 -19.46
CA TYR A 63 -4.73 -2.54 -19.44
C TYR A 63 -5.50 -1.39 -18.81
N VAL A 64 -6.72 -1.10 -19.31
CA VAL A 64 -7.54 0.01 -18.80
C VAL A 64 -7.91 -0.21 -17.33
N THR A 65 -8.30 -1.43 -16.97
CA THR A 65 -8.64 -1.78 -15.59
C THR A 65 -7.45 -1.57 -14.67
N THR A 66 -6.27 -2.03 -15.08
CA THR A 66 -5.02 -1.88 -14.33
C THR A 66 -4.62 -0.42 -14.16
N LEU A 67 -4.74 0.38 -15.22
CA LEU A 67 -4.49 1.82 -15.18
C LEU A 67 -5.41 2.52 -14.19
N LEU A 68 -6.71 2.22 -14.21
CA LEU A 68 -7.69 2.79 -13.28
C LEU A 68 -7.41 2.37 -11.83
N LEU A 69 -7.07 1.09 -11.59
CA LEU A 69 -6.67 0.62 -10.26
C LEU A 69 -5.44 1.37 -9.76
N THR A 70 -4.46 1.63 -10.62
CA THR A 70 -3.26 2.41 -10.27
C THR A 70 -3.61 3.84 -9.87
N VAL A 71 -4.53 4.49 -10.59
CA VAL A 71 -5.03 5.83 -10.24
C VAL A 71 -5.76 5.82 -8.90
N VAL A 72 -6.62 4.82 -8.66
CA VAL A 72 -7.33 4.68 -7.37
C VAL A 72 -6.34 4.48 -6.23
N ALA A 73 -5.33 3.62 -6.39
CA ALA A 73 -4.28 3.42 -5.38
C ALA A 73 -3.52 4.73 -5.09
N ALA A 74 -3.13 5.48 -6.12
CA ALA A 74 -2.47 6.78 -5.96
C ALA A 74 -3.35 7.78 -5.18
N GLY A 75 -4.64 7.82 -5.49
CA GLY A 75 -5.62 8.64 -4.77
C GLY A 75 -5.75 8.25 -3.30
N LEU A 76 -5.85 6.95 -3.02
CA LEU A 76 -5.93 6.42 -1.65
C LEU A 76 -4.69 6.72 -0.81
N PHE A 77 -3.49 6.66 -1.39
CA PHE A 77 -2.25 7.01 -0.68
C PHE A 77 -2.07 8.51 -0.48
N THR A 78 -2.62 9.34 -1.37
CA THR A 78 -2.56 10.80 -1.23
C THR A 78 -3.65 11.34 -0.29
N ALA A 79 -4.76 10.61 -0.12
CA ALA A 79 -5.90 11.03 0.68
C ALA A 79 -5.58 11.35 2.16
N PRO A 80 -4.75 10.59 2.90
CA PRO A 80 -4.35 10.93 4.27
C PRO A 80 -3.75 12.34 4.40
N ALA A 81 -2.84 12.70 3.49
CA ALA A 81 -2.20 14.02 3.50
C ALA A 81 -3.22 15.14 3.22
N ALA A 82 -4.15 14.90 2.29
CA ALA A 82 -5.23 15.84 1.99
C ALA A 82 -6.21 15.99 3.16
N LEU A 83 -6.59 14.88 3.79
CA LEU A 83 -7.48 14.84 4.96
C LEU A 83 -6.87 15.59 6.14
N HIS A 84 -5.59 15.34 6.42
CA HIS A 84 -4.87 16.05 7.47
C HIS A 84 -4.82 17.56 7.19
N ARG A 85 -4.49 17.97 5.95
CA ARG A 85 -4.48 19.39 5.57
C ARG A 85 -5.86 20.05 5.70
N ALA A 86 -6.93 19.34 5.35
CA ALA A 86 -8.29 19.88 5.39
C ALA A 86 -8.88 19.98 6.81
N LEU A 87 -8.52 19.06 7.71
CA LEU A 87 -9.05 18.99 9.08
C LEU A 87 -8.07 19.55 10.13
N PHE A 88 -6.95 20.11 9.69
CA PHE A 88 -5.98 20.77 10.55
C PHE A 88 -6.68 21.89 11.33
N GLY A 89 -6.71 21.77 12.67
CA GLY A 89 -7.35 22.74 13.56
C GLY A 89 -8.70 22.34 14.16
N GLN A 90 -9.31 21.22 13.74
CA GLN A 90 -10.63 20.79 14.26
C GLN A 90 -10.57 19.80 15.45
N GLY A 91 -9.39 19.53 16.02
CA GLY A 91 -9.25 18.69 17.23
C GLY A 91 -9.51 17.19 17.05
N ALA A 92 -9.92 16.71 15.86
CA ALA A 92 -10.31 15.32 15.60
C ALA A 92 -9.14 14.39 15.22
N LYS A 93 -7.99 14.47 15.92
CA LYS A 93 -6.74 13.79 15.53
C LYS A 93 -6.86 12.25 15.49
N GLU A 94 -7.47 11.61 16.50
CA GLU A 94 -7.61 10.14 16.54
C GLU A 94 -8.43 9.58 15.36
N ARG A 95 -9.46 10.31 14.93
CA ARG A 95 -10.31 9.90 13.80
C ARG A 95 -9.56 10.00 12.47
N ILE A 96 -8.72 11.03 12.31
CA ILE A 96 -7.86 11.21 11.11
C ILE A 96 -6.88 10.03 10.99
N VAL A 97 -6.23 9.63 12.08
CA VAL A 97 -5.29 8.49 12.08
C VAL A 97 -6.00 7.19 11.69
N THR A 98 -7.16 6.90 12.30
CA THR A 98 -7.91 5.67 12.01
C THR A 98 -8.37 5.61 10.56
N VAL A 99 -8.90 6.71 10.02
CA VAL A 99 -9.32 6.78 8.61
C VAL A 99 -8.12 6.65 7.69
N SER A 100 -7.00 7.31 8.01
CA SER A 100 -5.77 7.26 7.21
C SER A 100 -5.17 5.86 7.15
N SER A 101 -5.16 5.13 8.27
CA SER A 101 -4.73 3.72 8.31
C SER A 101 -5.63 2.83 7.45
N ARG A 102 -6.96 3.03 7.48
CA ARG A 102 -7.89 2.29 6.61
C ARG A 102 -7.69 2.60 5.13
N LEU A 103 -7.46 3.87 4.79
CA LEU A 103 -7.16 4.30 3.42
C LEU A 103 -5.84 3.69 2.93
N ALA A 104 -4.80 3.68 3.78
CA ALA A 104 -3.53 3.04 3.49
C ALA A 104 -3.70 1.53 3.24
N GLY A 105 -4.41 0.82 4.12
CA GLY A 105 -4.68 -0.61 3.95
C GLY A 105 -5.50 -0.94 2.69
N THR A 106 -6.53 -0.14 2.40
CA THR A 106 -7.31 -0.27 1.16
C THR A 106 -6.46 0.02 -0.06
N GLY A 107 -5.61 1.04 -0.01
CA GLY A 107 -4.68 1.40 -1.06
C GLY A 107 -3.68 0.29 -1.37
N MET A 108 -3.17 -0.39 -0.34
CA MET A 108 -2.31 -1.57 -0.49
C MET A 108 -3.02 -2.71 -1.21
N ALA A 109 -4.29 -2.99 -0.87
CA ALA A 109 -5.06 -4.02 -1.55
C ALA A 109 -5.31 -3.67 -3.04
N VAL A 110 -5.68 -2.43 -3.33
CA VAL A 110 -5.86 -1.95 -4.71
C VAL A 110 -4.54 -1.98 -5.49
N LEU A 111 -3.42 -1.63 -4.85
CA LEU A 111 -2.10 -1.71 -5.45
C LEU A 111 -1.71 -3.16 -5.79
N ALA A 112 -2.04 -4.13 -4.92
CA ALA A 112 -1.80 -5.56 -5.22
C ALA A 112 -2.50 -5.97 -6.51
N LEU A 113 -3.77 -5.56 -6.67
CA LEU A 113 -4.56 -5.84 -7.88
C LEU A 113 -3.96 -5.15 -9.11
N ALA A 114 -3.51 -3.90 -8.97
CA ALA A 114 -2.85 -3.19 -10.06
C ALA A 114 -1.53 -3.86 -10.49
N LEU A 115 -0.69 -4.28 -9.55
CA LEU A 115 0.54 -5.00 -9.87
C LEU A 115 0.26 -6.34 -10.54
N ALA A 116 -0.71 -7.10 -10.01
CA ALA A 116 -1.11 -8.37 -10.61
C ALA A 116 -1.68 -8.19 -12.03
N GLY A 117 -2.51 -7.17 -12.25
CA GLY A 117 -3.02 -6.83 -13.58
C GLY A 117 -1.92 -6.43 -14.56
N ALA A 118 -0.92 -5.67 -14.10
CA ALA A 118 0.23 -5.29 -14.92
C ALA A 118 1.11 -6.49 -15.29
N VAL A 119 1.40 -7.37 -14.34
CA VAL A 119 2.17 -8.60 -14.59
C VAL A 119 1.40 -9.54 -15.50
N LEU A 120 0.09 -9.72 -15.26
CA LEU A 120 -0.78 -10.52 -16.12
C LEU A 120 -0.72 -10.01 -17.55
N LEU A 121 -0.92 -8.71 -17.76
CA LEU A 121 -0.88 -8.09 -19.09
C LEU A 121 0.47 -8.31 -19.77
N VAL A 122 1.58 -8.07 -19.08
CA VAL A 122 2.92 -8.20 -19.68
C VAL A 122 3.23 -9.66 -20.04
N VAL A 123 2.89 -10.61 -19.18
CA VAL A 123 3.16 -12.03 -19.45
C VAL A 123 2.22 -12.58 -20.52
N ASP A 124 0.94 -12.18 -20.53
CA ASP A 124 -0.02 -12.53 -21.57
C ASP A 124 0.46 -12.08 -22.95
N VAL A 125 0.92 -10.83 -23.07
CA VAL A 125 1.46 -10.30 -24.35
C VAL A 125 2.68 -11.09 -24.86
N VAL A 126 3.48 -11.67 -23.96
CA VAL A 126 4.75 -12.35 -24.32
C VAL A 126 4.56 -13.87 -24.52
N HIS A 127 3.77 -14.52 -23.68
CA HIS A 127 3.64 -15.98 -23.62
C HIS A 127 2.19 -16.49 -23.75
N GLY A 128 1.21 -15.59 -23.72
CA GLY A 128 -0.22 -15.89 -23.82
C GLY A 128 -0.92 -16.09 -22.48
N MET A 129 -2.24 -16.20 -22.58
CA MET A 129 -3.18 -16.15 -21.46
C MET A 129 -2.92 -17.12 -20.30
N PRO A 130 -2.58 -18.41 -20.50
CA PRO A 130 -2.41 -19.32 -19.37
C PRO A 130 -1.22 -18.92 -18.48
N GLU A 131 -0.13 -18.45 -19.08
CA GLU A 131 1.04 -17.98 -18.35
C GLU A 131 0.77 -16.61 -17.70
N GLY A 132 0.03 -15.74 -18.39
CA GLY A 132 -0.46 -14.47 -17.83
C GLY A 132 -1.27 -14.66 -16.55
N ILE A 133 -2.25 -15.57 -16.56
CA ILE A 133 -3.07 -15.88 -15.39
C ILE A 133 -2.21 -16.45 -14.26
N ALA A 134 -1.30 -17.38 -14.56
CA ALA A 134 -0.42 -17.96 -13.55
C ALA A 134 0.47 -16.89 -12.90
N ALA A 135 1.04 -15.99 -13.68
CA ALA A 135 1.88 -14.90 -13.19
C ALA A 135 1.09 -13.85 -12.38
N GLY A 136 -0.11 -13.48 -12.84
CA GLY A 136 -1.01 -12.59 -12.12
C GLY A 136 -1.46 -13.18 -10.78
N ALA A 137 -1.87 -14.45 -10.77
CA ALA A 137 -2.24 -15.17 -9.55
C ALA A 137 -1.03 -15.31 -8.59
N GLY A 138 0.14 -15.65 -9.12
CA GLY A 138 1.38 -15.70 -8.34
C GLY A 138 1.72 -14.35 -7.70
N THR A 139 1.54 -13.25 -8.43
CA THR A 139 1.74 -11.89 -7.92
C THR A 139 0.77 -11.59 -6.76
N LEU A 140 -0.51 -11.94 -6.88
CA LEU A 140 -1.47 -11.79 -5.80
C LEU A 140 -1.13 -12.64 -4.57
N LEU A 141 -0.65 -13.87 -4.77
CA LEU A 141 -0.23 -14.74 -3.69
C LEU A 141 0.98 -14.17 -2.96
N VAL A 142 1.97 -13.64 -3.68
CA VAL A 142 3.15 -13.00 -3.08
C VAL A 142 2.77 -11.73 -2.35
N CYS A 143 2.00 -10.83 -2.97
CA CYS A 143 1.53 -9.60 -2.33
C CYS A 143 0.65 -9.91 -1.11
N GLY A 144 -0.33 -10.79 -1.24
CA GLY A 144 -1.21 -11.20 -0.14
C GLY A 144 -0.45 -11.92 0.99
N GLY A 145 0.52 -12.76 0.63
CA GLY A 145 1.41 -13.41 1.58
C GLY A 145 2.25 -12.41 2.37
N LEU A 146 2.97 -11.53 1.68
CA LEU A 146 3.84 -10.56 2.34
C LEU A 146 3.07 -9.48 3.10
N TRP A 147 1.92 -9.04 2.60
CA TRP A 147 1.20 -7.89 3.17
C TRP A 147 0.09 -8.28 4.14
N ALA A 148 -0.48 -9.48 4.05
CA ALA A 148 -1.54 -9.94 4.97
C ALA A 148 -1.10 -11.13 5.81
N LEU A 149 -0.46 -12.14 5.23
CA LEU A 149 -0.05 -13.35 5.96
C LEU A 149 1.09 -13.07 6.95
N LEU A 150 2.11 -12.32 6.52
CA LEU A 150 3.27 -12.00 7.35
C LEU A 150 2.91 -11.18 8.62
N PRO A 151 2.16 -10.06 8.54
CA PRO A 151 1.74 -9.35 9.75
C PRO A 151 0.81 -10.19 10.63
N TRP A 152 -0.03 -11.06 10.04
CA TRP A 152 -0.88 -11.96 10.82
C TRP A 152 -0.08 -13.03 11.59
N LEU A 153 0.94 -13.62 10.96
CA LEU A 153 1.83 -14.60 11.60
C LEU A 153 2.67 -13.98 12.72
N VAL A 154 3.22 -12.79 12.49
CA VAL A 154 3.99 -12.05 13.50
C VAL A 154 3.07 -11.61 14.66
N GLY A 155 1.86 -11.14 14.36
CA GLY A 155 0.85 -10.78 15.36
C GLY A 155 0.38 -11.94 16.25
N ARG A 156 0.34 -13.16 15.70
CA ARG A 156 0.08 -14.39 16.49
C ARG A 156 1.19 -14.66 17.51
N GLY A 157 2.46 -14.58 17.11
CA GLY A 157 3.60 -14.86 18.01
C GLY A 157 3.72 -13.90 19.21
N LEU A 158 3.32 -12.62 19.03
CA LEU A 158 3.28 -11.63 20.11
C LEU A 158 2.12 -11.88 21.10
N SER A 159 1.04 -12.51 20.65
CA SER A 159 -0.09 -12.85 21.50
C SER A 159 0.22 -14.04 22.42
N GLU A 160 1.05 -14.98 21.97
CA GLU A 160 1.51 -16.14 22.75
C GLU A 160 2.49 -15.79 23.87
N THR A 161 3.37 -14.81 23.65
CA THR A 161 4.36 -14.38 24.66
C THR A 161 3.73 -13.59 25.82
N ARG A 162 2.65 -12.84 25.56
CA ARG A 162 1.90 -12.12 26.61
C ARG A 162 1.07 -13.04 27.52
N ASN A 163 0.76 -14.27 27.08
CA ASN A 163 -0.08 -15.21 27.82
C ASN A 163 0.73 -16.26 28.62
N ARG A 164 2.06 -16.10 28.71
CA ARG A 164 2.91 -16.97 29.51
C ARG A 164 2.84 -16.50 30.98
N PRO A 165 2.31 -17.29 31.92
CA PRO A 165 2.25 -16.88 33.32
C PRO A 165 3.69 -16.71 33.87
N PRO A 166 3.91 -15.75 34.78
CA PRO A 166 5.18 -15.66 35.50
C PRO A 166 5.34 -16.95 36.30
N GLY A 167 6.42 -17.69 36.03
CA GLY A 167 6.81 -18.89 36.75
C GLY A 167 7.38 -18.58 38.13
#